data_AF-A0A419GV78-F1
#
_entry.id   AF-A0A419GV78-F1
#
_cell.length_a   1.000
_cell.length_b   1.000
_cell.length_c   1.000
_cell.angle_alpha   90.00
_cell.angle_beta   90.00
_cell.angle_gamma   90.00
#
_symmetry.space_group_name_H-M   'P 1'
#
loop_
_entity.id
_entity.type
_entity.pdbx_description
1 polymer ?
#
loop_
_entity_poly.entity_id
_entity_poly.type
_entity_poly.pdbx_seq_one_letter_code
_entity_poly.pdbx_strand_id
1 'polypeptide(L)'
;MLIKCNSEQSLYCVEHGEGRQAYGSCLGYEYAFKRARAVAQWAGQPVPNANLIGTPEGYQEYQAIMAYGQAFALARNQRCTAELTPQLIGLEGQRVEVVDQYDERRRFIVGKSTGWLPCHLEIKTKRSTGGACVSGAPFKSIKIVG
;
A
#
# COMPACT_ATOMS: atom_id res chain seq x y z
N MET A 1 -12.14 -12.74 -13.77
CA MET A 1 -11.97 -12.06 -12.47
C MET A 1 -13.33 -11.54 -12.06
N LEU A 2 -13.90 -12.10 -11.00
CA LEU A 2 -15.16 -11.62 -10.43
C LEU A 2 -14.82 -10.57 -9.36
N ILE A 3 -15.46 -9.41 -9.44
CA ILE A 3 -15.36 -8.38 -8.40
C ILE A 3 -16.74 -8.28 -7.75
N LYS A 4 -16.79 -8.55 -6.45
CA LYS A 4 -17.97 -8.30 -5.64
C LYS A 4 -17.72 -7.07 -4.76
N CYS A 5 -18.61 -6.09 -4.86
CA CYS A 5 -18.59 -4.92 -4.00
C CYS A 5 -19.36 -5.24 -2.72
N ASN A 6 -18.65 -5.36 -1.59
CA ASN A 6 -19.25 -5.51 -0.26
C ASN A 6 -19.40 -4.12 0.37
N SER A 7 -20.58 -3.52 0.22
CA SER A 7 -20.87 -2.18 0.75
C SER A 7 -20.94 -2.12 2.28
N GLU A 8 -21.30 -3.22 2.95
CA GLU A 8 -21.38 -3.27 4.41
C GLU A 8 -20.00 -3.05 5.06
N GLN A 9 -18.97 -3.68 4.50
CA GLN A 9 -17.59 -3.57 4.98
C GLN A 9 -16.74 -2.58 4.17
N SER A 10 -17.31 -1.97 3.13
CA SER A 10 -16.62 -1.08 2.18
C SER A 10 -15.38 -1.74 1.53
N LEU A 11 -15.55 -2.97 1.03
CA LEU A 11 -14.49 -3.79 0.45
C LEU A 11 -14.80 -4.23 -0.98
N TYR A 12 -13.81 -4.13 -1.86
CA TYR A 12 -13.76 -4.88 -3.11
C TYR A 12 -13.27 -6.29 -2.80
N CYS A 13 -14.11 -7.29 -3.02
CA CYS A 13 -13.75 -8.70 -2.92
C CYS A 13 -13.43 -9.21 -4.33
N VAL A 14 -12.17 -9.55 -4.56
CA VAL A 14 -11.65 -9.96 -5.87
C VAL A 14 -11.30 -11.43 -5.81
N GLU A 15 -11.98 -12.23 -6.62
CA GLU A 15 -11.76 -13.67 -6.69
C GLU A 15 -10.88 -14.01 -7.90
N HIS A 16 -9.87 -14.85 -7.63
CA HIS A 16 -8.94 -15.38 -8.62
C HIS A 16 -9.05 -16.90 -8.68
N GLY A 17 -9.07 -17.47 -9.89
CA GLY A 17 -9.13 -18.92 -10.11
C GLY A 17 -10.55 -19.51 -10.02
N GLU A 18 -10.64 -20.83 -10.20
CA GLU A 18 -11.88 -21.62 -10.09
C GLU A 18 -11.65 -22.87 -9.23
N GLY A 19 -12.72 -23.36 -8.59
CA GLY A 19 -12.68 -24.60 -7.80
C GLY A 19 -11.74 -24.54 -6.59
N ARG A 20 -11.00 -25.63 -6.32
CA ARG A 20 -10.14 -25.76 -5.12
C ARG A 20 -8.91 -24.85 -5.11
N GLN A 21 -8.62 -24.15 -6.21
CA GLN A 21 -7.50 -23.20 -6.32
C GLN A 21 -7.96 -21.74 -6.26
N ALA A 22 -9.25 -21.50 -6.02
CA ALA A 22 -9.76 -20.15 -5.88
C ALA A 22 -9.17 -19.47 -4.63
N TYR A 23 -8.66 -18.26 -4.79
CA TYR A 23 -8.25 -17.40 -3.69
C TYR A 23 -8.86 -16.01 -3.85
N GLY A 24 -9.27 -15.43 -2.73
CA GLY A 24 -9.85 -14.09 -2.67
C GLY A 24 -8.85 -13.08 -2.12
N SER A 25 -8.92 -11.85 -2.60
CA SER A 25 -8.31 -10.70 -1.94
C SER A 25 -9.36 -9.65 -1.64
N CYS A 26 -9.18 -8.91 -0.55
CA CYS A 26 -10.06 -7.83 -0.15
C CYS A 26 -9.29 -6.51 -0.17
N LEU A 27 -9.89 -5.49 -0.78
CA LEU A 27 -9.30 -4.15 -0.87
C LEU A 27 -10.32 -3.10 -0.45
N GLY A 28 -10.00 -2.29 0.56
CA GLY A 28 -10.89 -1.22 1.01
C GLY A 28 -11.13 -0.17 -0.07
N TYR A 29 -12.39 0.25 -0.24
CA TYR A 29 -12.79 1.24 -1.24
C TYR A 29 -11.97 2.53 -1.13
N GLU A 30 -11.92 3.10 0.07
CA GLU A 30 -11.19 4.32 0.38
C GLU A 30 -9.68 4.18 0.17
N TYR A 31 -9.12 3.02 0.52
CA TYR A 31 -7.70 2.78 0.34
C TYR A 31 -7.35 2.67 -1.16
N ALA A 32 -8.16 1.95 -1.95
CA ALA A 32 -8.00 1.87 -3.40
C ALA A 32 -8.04 3.26 -4.05
N PHE A 33 -9.04 4.07 -3.71
CA PHE A 33 -9.17 5.43 -4.23
C PHE A 33 -7.98 6.32 -3.86
N LYS A 34 -7.60 6.37 -2.58
CA LYS A 34 -6.45 7.17 -2.10
C LYS A 34 -5.16 6.76 -2.79
N ARG A 35 -4.94 5.45 -2.93
CA ARG A 35 -3.77 4.88 -3.61
C ARG A 35 -3.72 5.26 -5.09
N ALA A 36 -4.81 5.03 -5.83
CA ALA A 36 -4.89 5.42 -7.24
C ALA A 36 -4.72 6.92 -7.42
N ARG A 37 -5.35 7.76 -6.59
CA ARG A 37 -5.18 9.21 -6.64
C ARG A 37 -3.72 9.63 -6.46
N ALA A 38 -3.01 9.06 -5.49
CA ALA A 38 -1.61 9.39 -5.27
C ALA A 38 -0.72 8.97 -6.46
N VAL A 39 -0.97 7.80 -7.04
CA VAL A 39 -0.25 7.32 -8.24
C VAL A 39 -0.56 8.21 -9.46
N ALA A 40 -1.82 8.59 -9.67
CA ALA A 40 -2.23 9.46 -10.76
C ALA A 40 -1.56 10.84 -10.65
N GLN A 41 -1.56 11.44 -9.46
CA GLN A 41 -0.88 12.71 -9.20
C GLN A 41 0.62 12.63 -9.47
N TRP A 42 1.28 11.57 -9.00
CA TRP A 42 2.70 11.33 -9.24
C TRP A 42 3.02 11.16 -10.74
N ALA A 43 2.16 10.46 -11.47
CA ALA A 43 2.36 10.17 -12.89
C ALA A 43 1.80 11.25 -13.84
N GLY A 44 1.26 12.36 -13.30
CA GLY A 44 0.66 13.45 -14.07
C GLY A 44 -0.60 13.04 -14.86
N GLN A 45 -1.40 12.13 -14.33
CA GLN A 45 -2.67 11.68 -14.90
C GLN A 45 -3.87 12.35 -14.22
N PRO A 46 -5.05 12.36 -14.87
CA PRO A 46 -6.29 12.70 -14.21
C PRO A 46 -6.49 11.86 -12.94
N VAL A 47 -6.93 12.50 -11.87
CA VAL A 47 -7.26 11.81 -10.62
C VAL A 47 -8.52 10.95 -10.80
N PRO A 48 -8.64 9.80 -10.12
CA PRO A 48 -9.83 8.96 -10.21
C PRO A 48 -11.07 9.71 -9.72
N ASN A 49 -12.24 9.32 -10.21
CA ASN A 49 -13.50 9.94 -9.88
C ASN A 49 -14.00 9.47 -8.51
N ALA A 50 -14.10 10.40 -7.56
CA ALA A 50 -14.56 10.10 -6.20
C ALA A 50 -16.01 9.55 -6.15
N ASN A 51 -16.84 9.83 -7.15
CA ASN A 51 -18.21 9.33 -7.21
C ASN A 51 -18.29 7.83 -7.55
N LEU A 52 -17.17 7.22 -7.99
CA LEU A 52 -17.10 5.79 -8.34
C LEU A 52 -16.57 4.93 -7.19
N ILE A 53 -16.27 5.52 -6.03
CA ILE A 53 -15.80 4.77 -4.86
C ILE A 53 -16.84 3.69 -4.48
N GLY A 54 -16.39 2.46 -4.34
CA GLY A 54 -17.24 1.32 -3.99
C GLY A 54 -18.06 0.72 -5.13
N THR A 55 -17.85 1.17 -6.37
CA THR A 55 -18.46 0.57 -7.57
C THR A 55 -17.45 -0.28 -8.35
N PRO A 56 -17.92 -1.23 -9.19
CA PRO A 56 -17.05 -1.97 -10.11
C PRO A 56 -16.23 -1.05 -11.04
N GLU A 57 -16.83 0.04 -11.51
CA GLU A 57 -16.18 1.03 -12.36
C GLU A 57 -15.05 1.75 -11.62
N GLY A 58 -15.24 2.09 -10.33
CA GLY A 58 -14.15 2.65 -9.51
C GLY A 58 -13.00 1.69 -9.31
N TYR A 59 -13.28 0.38 -9.18
CA TYR A 59 -12.22 -0.63 -9.13
C TYR A 59 -11.48 -0.76 -10.47
N GLN A 60 -12.19 -0.69 -11.60
CA GLN A 60 -11.57 -0.66 -12.93
C GLN A 60 -10.69 0.58 -13.12
N GLU A 61 -11.14 1.75 -12.66
CA GLU A 61 -10.36 2.99 -12.69
C GLU A 61 -9.08 2.87 -11.86
N TYR A 62 -9.19 2.28 -10.65
CA TYR A 62 -8.04 1.92 -9.83
C TYR A 62 -7.07 1.02 -10.58
N GLN A 63 -7.54 -0.07 -11.18
CA GLN A 63 -6.67 -0.99 -11.92
C GLN A 63 -5.96 -0.31 -13.10
N ALA A 64 -6.68 0.52 -13.87
CA ALA A 64 -6.13 1.24 -15.00
C ALA A 64 -5.02 2.21 -14.57
N ILE A 65 -5.24 2.98 -13.50
CA ILE A 65 -4.24 3.92 -12.96
C ILE A 65 -3.02 3.17 -12.43
N MET A 66 -3.21 2.05 -11.73
CA MET A 66 -2.11 1.23 -11.21
C MET A 66 -1.27 0.62 -12.34
N ALA A 67 -1.91 0.12 -13.39
CA ALA A 67 -1.23 -0.38 -14.59
C ALA A 67 -0.43 0.72 -15.30
N TYR A 68 -1.03 1.90 -15.46
CA TYR A 68 -0.33 3.07 -16.02
C TYR A 68 0.87 3.48 -15.15
N GLY A 69 0.68 3.57 -13.83
CA GLY A 69 1.74 3.92 -12.88
C GLY A 69 2.94 2.98 -12.97
N GLN A 70 2.69 1.67 -13.08
CA GLN A 70 3.74 0.68 -13.28
C GLN A 70 4.48 0.89 -14.62
N ALA A 71 3.76 1.10 -15.72
CA ALA A 71 4.35 1.36 -17.03
C ALA A 71 5.18 2.65 -17.04
N PHE A 72 4.66 3.71 -16.42
CA PHE A 72 5.33 5.01 -16.25
C PHE A 72 6.63 4.85 -15.44
N ALA A 73 6.58 4.11 -14.33
CA ALA A 73 7.73 3.83 -13.47
C ALA A 73 8.85 3.13 -14.25
N LEU A 74 8.50 2.11 -15.02
CA LEU A 74 9.43 1.37 -15.86
C LEU A 74 10.04 2.27 -16.94
N ALA A 75 9.21 3.02 -17.67
CA ALA A 75 9.66 3.87 -18.78
C ALA A 75 10.60 5.00 -18.33
N ARG A 76 10.39 5.54 -17.13
CA ARG A 76 11.20 6.64 -16.58
C ARG A 76 12.29 6.21 -15.61
N ASN A 77 12.39 4.91 -15.31
CA ASN A 77 13.24 4.37 -14.25
C ASN A 77 13.05 5.11 -12.91
N GLN A 78 11.78 5.37 -12.55
CA GLN A 78 11.39 6.08 -11.34
C GLN A 78 10.53 5.18 -10.44
N ARG A 79 10.45 5.51 -9.15
CA ARG A 79 9.59 4.82 -8.19
C ARG A 79 8.58 5.79 -7.60
N CYS A 80 7.35 5.34 -7.45
CA CYS A 80 6.30 6.12 -6.82
C CYS A 80 6.40 5.98 -5.29
N THR A 81 6.56 7.07 -4.56
CA THR A 81 6.73 7.05 -3.10
C THR A 81 5.40 7.06 -2.32
N ALA A 82 4.26 6.86 -3.00
CA ALA A 82 2.93 7.04 -2.40
C ALA A 82 2.62 6.09 -1.24
N GLU A 83 3.24 4.90 -1.18
CA GLU A 83 3.06 3.93 -0.09
C GLU A 83 4.16 4.01 0.98
N LEU A 84 5.07 4.99 0.91
CA LEU A 84 6.05 5.21 1.96
C LEU A 84 5.41 5.97 3.12
N THR A 85 5.44 5.37 4.31
CA THR A 85 5.10 6.06 5.56
C THR A 85 5.98 7.30 5.75
N PRO A 86 5.44 8.53 5.76
CA PRO A 86 6.25 9.75 5.78
C PRO A 86 7.23 9.85 6.94
N GLN A 87 6.81 9.39 8.13
CA GLN A 87 7.63 9.47 9.35
C GLN A 87 8.83 8.51 9.37
N LEU A 88 8.91 7.56 8.43
CA LEU A 88 9.99 6.59 8.34
C LEU A 88 10.96 6.86 7.18
N ILE A 89 10.65 7.83 6.32
CA ILE A 89 11.53 8.21 5.21
C ILE A 89 12.89 8.67 5.78
N GLY A 90 13.97 8.06 5.31
CA GLY A 90 15.33 8.34 5.78
C GLY A 90 15.76 7.49 6.98
N LEU A 91 14.87 6.66 7.54
CA LEU A 91 15.18 5.74 8.63
C LEU A 91 15.46 4.31 8.13
N GLU A 92 15.48 4.07 6.82
CA GLU A 92 15.75 2.75 6.27
C GLU A 92 17.10 2.16 6.75
N GLY A 93 17.07 0.92 7.22
CA GLY A 93 18.20 0.23 7.84
C GLY A 93 18.39 0.54 9.33
N GLN A 94 17.75 1.59 9.86
CA GLN A 94 17.79 1.92 11.28
C GLN A 94 16.82 1.05 12.06
N ARG A 95 17.18 0.76 13.31
CA ARG A 95 16.27 0.12 14.26
C ARG A 95 15.50 1.20 15.01
N VAL A 96 14.18 1.10 14.99
CA VAL A 96 13.28 2.05 15.63
C VAL A 96 12.40 1.35 16.66
N GLU A 97 12.03 2.10 17.70
CA GLU A 97 10.91 1.83 18.59
C GLU A 97 9.80 2.81 18.24
N VAL A 98 8.60 2.29 17.99
CA VAL A 98 7.42 3.09 17.67
C VAL A 98 6.31 2.85 18.68
N VAL A 99 5.47 3.86 18.87
CA VAL A 99 4.12 3.71 19.42
C VAL A 99 3.16 4.09 18.31
N ASP A 100 2.31 3.15 17.92
CA ASP A 100 1.39 3.35 16.79
C ASP A 100 0.10 4.08 17.19
N GLN A 101 -0.77 4.32 16.21
CA GLN A 101 -2.03 5.03 16.47
C GLN A 101 -2.96 4.27 17.44
N TYR A 102 -2.77 2.96 17.59
CA TYR A 102 -3.54 2.07 18.47
C TYR A 102 -2.87 1.84 19.84
N ASP A 103 -1.84 2.63 20.18
CA ASP A 103 -1.05 2.52 21.42
C ASP A 103 -0.20 1.25 21.54
N GLU A 104 0.01 0.52 20.45
CA GLU A 104 0.91 -0.62 20.44
C GLU A 104 2.37 -0.18 20.33
N ARG A 105 3.20 -0.64 21.26
CA ARG A 105 4.65 -0.40 21.26
C ARG A 105 5.39 -1.57 20.65
N ARG A 106 6.21 -1.32 19.63
CA ARG A 106 7.05 -2.36 19.01
C ARG A 106 8.38 -1.83 18.46
N ARG A 107 9.31 -2.75 18.23
CA ARG A 107 10.65 -2.46 17.68
C ARG A 107 10.89 -3.25 16.41
N PHE A 108 11.39 -2.59 15.38
CA PHE A 108 11.78 -3.23 14.13
C PHE A 108 12.90 -2.45 13.43
N ILE A 109 13.54 -3.08 12.47
CA ILE A 109 14.43 -2.42 11.52
C ILE A 109 13.56 -1.93 10.37
N VAL A 110 13.68 -0.66 10.00
CA VAL A 110 12.91 -0.10 8.90
C VAL A 110 13.47 -0.66 7.58
N GLY A 111 12.72 -1.53 6.93
CA GLY A 111 13.01 -1.97 5.56
C GLY A 111 12.28 -1.13 4.53
N LYS A 112 12.64 -1.32 3.26
CA LYS A 112 11.90 -0.76 2.12
C LYS A 112 11.81 -1.79 1.01
N SER A 113 10.60 -2.02 0.50
CA SER A 113 10.41 -2.93 -0.64
C SER A 113 10.99 -2.36 -1.93
N THR A 114 11.28 -3.21 -2.91
CA THR A 114 12.05 -2.84 -4.11
C THR A 114 11.20 -2.64 -5.37
N GLY A 115 9.88 -2.81 -5.28
CA GLY A 115 8.95 -2.64 -6.40
C GLY A 115 8.85 -1.21 -6.92
N TRP A 116 8.03 -1.01 -7.95
CA TRP A 116 7.79 0.31 -8.54
C TRP A 116 7.03 1.27 -7.60
N LEU A 117 6.23 0.71 -6.69
CA LEU A 117 5.51 1.41 -5.63
C LEU A 117 5.98 0.87 -4.27
N PRO A 118 7.18 1.28 -3.81
CA PRO A 118 7.75 0.80 -2.56
C PRO A 118 6.93 1.22 -1.33
N CYS A 119 6.98 0.37 -0.30
CA CYS A 119 6.43 0.60 1.03
C CYS A 119 7.51 0.33 2.09
N HIS A 120 7.33 0.87 3.29
CA HIS A 120 8.18 0.52 4.42
C HIS A 120 7.81 -0.86 4.99
N LEU A 121 8.83 -1.60 5.43
CA LEU A 121 8.68 -2.94 5.97
C LEU A 121 9.15 -3.00 7.43
N GLU A 122 8.46 -3.78 8.26
CA GLU A 122 8.86 -4.09 9.63
C GLU A 122 9.77 -5.33 9.62
N ILE A 123 11.08 -5.10 9.53
CA ILE A 123 12.07 -6.18 9.54
C ILE A 123 12.40 -6.56 10.99
N LYS A 124 12.07 -7.79 11.39
CA LYS A 124 12.26 -8.27 12.77
C LYS A 124 13.74 -8.30 13.20
N THR A 125 14.62 -8.81 12.34
CA THR A 125 16.05 -8.98 12.64
C THR A 125 16.92 -8.79 11.39
N LYS A 126 18.23 -8.54 11.55
CA LYS A 126 19.18 -8.44 10.42
C LYS A 126 19.30 -9.72 9.57
N ARG A 127 18.90 -10.87 10.10
CA ARG A 127 18.90 -12.16 9.38
C ARG A 127 17.59 -12.41 8.61
N SER A 128 16.59 -11.57 8.81
CA SER A 128 15.30 -11.68 8.11
C SER A 128 15.47 -11.24 6.66
N THR A 129 14.97 -12.04 5.72
CA THR A 129 15.00 -11.74 4.27
C THR A 129 13.90 -10.77 3.83
N GLY A 130 12.96 -10.46 4.72
CA GLY A 130 11.85 -9.54 4.49
C GLY A 130 11.11 -9.23 5.79
N GLY A 131 9.98 -8.53 5.66
CA GLY A 131 9.11 -8.15 6.76
C GLY A 131 7.70 -7.87 6.26
N ALA A 132 6.75 -7.77 7.18
CA ALA A 132 5.41 -7.28 6.87
C ALA A 132 5.48 -5.81 6.46
N CYS A 133 4.49 -5.33 5.70
CA CYS A 133 4.33 -3.89 5.48
C CYS A 133 4.09 -3.19 6.82
N VAL A 134 4.66 -2.00 6.99
CA VAL A 134 4.40 -1.14 8.14
C VAL A 134 2.90 -0.85 8.27
N SER A 135 2.36 -1.05 9.46
CA SER A 135 0.95 -0.77 9.79
C SER A 135 0.85 0.18 10.99
N GLY A 136 -0.35 0.66 11.31
CA GLY A 136 -0.60 1.52 12.48
C GLY A 136 -0.05 2.95 12.37
N ALA A 137 0.44 3.35 11.20
CA ALA A 137 0.78 4.74 10.91
C ALA A 137 -0.49 5.61 10.77
N PRO A 138 -0.46 6.90 11.13
CA PRO A 138 0.70 7.63 11.66
C PRO A 138 1.05 7.22 13.09
N PHE A 139 2.35 7.09 13.37
CA PHE A 139 2.86 6.76 14.68
C PHE A 139 2.74 7.96 15.62
N LYS A 140 2.33 7.71 16.87
CA LYS A 140 2.32 8.69 17.97
C LYS A 140 3.73 9.08 18.38
N SER A 141 4.68 8.13 18.34
CA SER A 141 6.10 8.41 18.61
C SER A 141 7.01 7.45 17.86
N ILE A 142 8.22 7.92 17.54
CA ILE A 142 9.29 7.15 16.89
C ILE A 142 10.60 7.51 17.56
N LYS A 143 11.37 6.50 17.95
CA LYS A 143 12.71 6.66 18.53
C LYS A 143 13.67 5.69 17.88
N ILE A 144 14.84 6.17 17.44
CA ILE A 144 15.92 5.28 16.99
C ILE A 144 16.51 4.58 18.24
N VAL A 145 16.59 3.25 18.18
CA VAL A 145 17.10 2.40 19.26
C VAL A 145 18.18 1.47 18.71
N GLY A 146 19.40 2.00 18.63
CA GLY A 146 20.57 1.31 18.09
C GLY A 146 21.82 2.12 18.32
#